data_AF-A0A026WUE8-F1
#
_entry.id   AF-A0A026WUE8-F1
#
_cell.length_a   1.000
_cell.length_b   1.000
_cell.length_c   1.000
_cell.angle_alpha   90.00
_cell.angle_beta   90.00
_cell.angle_gamma   90.00
#
_symmetry.space_group_name_H-M   'P 1'
#
loop_
_entity.id
_entity.type
_entity.pdbx_description
1 polymer ?
#
loop_
_entity_poly.entity_id
_entity_poly.type
_entity_poly.pdbx_seq_one_letter_code
_entity_poly.pdbx_strand_id
1 'polypeptide(L)'
;MIYNMKQNNFNALGGINLKLDDIKSVIEFGQLGKGKIVLHSSSKDDTTDRLSKVLNASILDDSVPPTSVQSFLEARPSLTTVVITNHGKKLKNRYYNNILDDGENLDFNRYTICLFIIEIFVYHVLEMIVTGESAPQSADLPIPLEDLVTEMLYCYIQSAKCTRFHAASTSGAKLINQILPLYVGVHRALNAATTLTGQLLALLTGEKLSDMNETTCHKNRLTWMGGYNFTEICINSTVNYSTAVSPAFIINSKAGDNARR
;
A
#
# COMPACT_ATOMS: atom_id res chain seq x y z
N MET A 1 2.99 11.60 8.66
CA MET A 1 2.65 10.47 9.54
C MET A 1 3.38 10.52 10.88
N ILE A 2 4.71 10.37 10.93
CA ILE A 2 5.50 10.37 12.18
C ILE A 2 5.21 11.58 13.08
N TYR A 3 5.15 12.78 12.49
CA TYR A 3 4.75 13.99 13.23
C TYR A 3 3.40 13.83 13.94
N ASN A 4 2.37 13.33 13.26
CA ASN A 4 1.05 13.13 13.85
C ASN A 4 1.06 12.07 14.95
N MET A 5 1.82 10.98 14.79
CA MET A 5 1.97 9.95 15.83
C MET A 5 2.65 10.52 17.07
N LYS A 6 3.70 11.33 16.91
CA LYS A 6 4.38 12.03 18.03
C LYS A 6 3.46 13.02 18.75
N GLN A 7 2.52 13.64 18.03
CA GLN A 7 1.54 14.57 18.59
C GLN A 7 0.27 13.87 19.09
N ASN A 8 0.22 12.53 19.10
CA ASN A 8 -0.97 11.75 19.47
C ASN A 8 -2.23 12.16 18.66
N ASN A 9 -2.03 12.44 17.36
CA ASN A 9 -3.06 12.92 16.43
C ASN A 9 -3.14 12.05 15.16
N PHE A 10 -2.67 10.80 15.25
CA PHE A 10 -2.80 9.83 14.17
C PHE A 10 -3.92 8.85 14.52
N ASN A 11 -5.14 9.17 14.07
CA ASN A 11 -6.32 8.38 14.34
C ASN A 11 -6.24 7.02 13.63
N ALA A 12 -6.18 5.96 14.42
CA ALA A 12 -6.41 4.59 13.98
C ALA A 12 -7.87 4.20 14.17
N LEU A 13 -8.18 2.94 13.90
CA LEU A 13 -9.54 2.40 13.98
C LEU A 13 -10.06 2.39 15.42
N GLY A 14 -11.38 2.49 15.56
CA GLY A 14 -12.05 2.45 16.87
C GLY A 14 -11.84 3.69 17.73
N GLY A 15 -11.39 4.82 17.17
CA GLY A 15 -11.15 6.06 17.92
C GLY A 15 -9.88 6.05 18.75
N ILE A 16 -8.99 5.08 18.51
CA ILE A 16 -7.69 4.97 19.17
C ILE A 16 -6.65 5.73 18.35
N ASN A 17 -5.80 6.52 19.00
CA ASN A 17 -4.64 7.12 18.35
C ASN A 17 -3.46 6.15 18.39
N LEU A 18 -2.93 5.81 17.21
CA LEU A 18 -1.73 4.98 17.10
C LEU A 18 -0.49 5.83 17.39
N LYS A 19 0.30 5.38 18.36
CA LYS A 19 1.56 6.01 18.76
C LYS A 19 2.74 5.31 18.08
N LEU A 20 3.87 6.02 18.01
CA LEU A 20 5.09 5.44 17.45
C LEU A 20 5.59 4.23 18.28
N ASP A 21 5.37 4.26 19.59
CA ASP A 21 5.79 3.17 20.50
C ASP A 21 4.94 1.91 20.34
N ASP A 22 3.73 2.02 19.78
CA ASP A 22 2.87 0.87 19.47
C ASP A 22 3.40 0.06 18.28
N ILE A 23 4.33 0.61 17.50
CA ILE A 23 4.93 -0.04 16.32
C ILE A 23 6.08 -0.93 16.76
N LYS A 24 5.98 -2.23 16.45
CA LYS A 24 7.02 -3.23 16.75
C LYS A 24 8.06 -3.34 15.65
N SER A 25 7.62 -3.32 14.40
CA SER A 25 8.48 -3.41 13.22
C SER A 25 7.86 -2.66 12.04
N VAL A 26 8.69 -2.28 11.07
CA VAL A 26 8.25 -1.67 9.80
C VAL A 26 8.81 -2.47 8.65
N ILE A 27 7.93 -2.94 7.77
CA ILE A 27 8.30 -3.65 6.55
C ILE A 27 7.83 -2.82 5.37
N GLU A 28 8.77 -2.46 4.48
CA GLU A 28 8.51 -1.64 3.32
C GLU A 28 8.92 -2.40 2.05
N PHE A 29 8.08 -2.37 1.03
CA PHE A 29 8.41 -2.93 -0.28
C PHE A 29 8.91 -1.81 -1.19
N GLY A 30 10.09 -1.99 -1.78
CA GLY A 30 10.73 -0.97 -2.62
C GLY A 30 11.32 -1.55 -3.89
N GLN A 31 10.89 -1.04 -5.05
CA GLN A 31 11.44 -1.43 -6.36
C GLN A 31 11.47 -2.95 -6.54
N LEU A 32 10.34 -3.62 -6.32
CA LEU A 32 10.20 -5.04 -6.61
C LEU A 32 10.06 -5.26 -8.12
N GLY A 33 10.56 -6.39 -8.58
CA GLY A 33 10.53 -6.78 -9.99
C GLY A 33 11.34 -8.06 -10.18
N LYS A 34 11.74 -8.37 -11.41
CA LYS A 34 12.50 -9.59 -11.71
C LYS A 34 13.86 -9.64 -10.99
N GLY A 35 14.20 -10.84 -10.52
CA GLY A 35 15.51 -11.18 -9.96
C GLY A 35 15.50 -11.46 -8.45
N LYS A 36 16.70 -11.69 -7.90
CA LYS A 36 16.88 -12.07 -6.49
C LYS A 36 16.39 -10.97 -5.53
N ILE A 37 15.67 -11.40 -4.50
CA ILE A 37 15.22 -10.54 -3.40
C ILE A 37 16.37 -10.24 -2.44
N VAL A 38 16.41 -8.99 -2.00
CA VAL A 38 17.36 -8.46 -1.04
C VAL A 38 16.59 -7.80 0.09
N LEU A 39 16.98 -8.09 1.32
CA LEU A 39 16.44 -7.48 2.53
C LEU A 39 17.44 -6.46 3.05
N HIS A 40 17.10 -5.17 2.99
CA HIS A 40 17.87 -4.13 3.65
C HIS A 40 17.33 -3.95 5.06
N SER A 41 18.11 -4.35 6.06
CA SER A 41 17.68 -4.26 7.45
C SER A 41 18.41 -3.15 8.21
N SER A 42 17.72 -2.53 9.17
CA SER A 42 18.34 -1.63 10.16
C SER A 42 19.02 -2.38 11.31
N SER A 43 18.68 -3.65 11.52
CA SER A 43 19.26 -4.47 12.58
C SER A 43 19.07 -5.95 12.27
N LYS A 44 20.01 -6.79 12.69
CA LYS A 44 19.83 -8.23 12.62
C LYS A 44 18.93 -8.71 13.77
N ASP A 45 17.75 -9.22 13.43
CA ASP A 45 16.78 -9.76 14.37
C ASP A 45 16.04 -10.98 13.81
N ASP A 46 15.24 -11.63 14.66
CA ASP A 46 14.45 -12.81 14.31
C ASP A 46 13.48 -12.53 13.14
N THR A 47 12.93 -11.32 13.04
CA THR A 47 12.03 -10.96 11.92
C THR A 47 12.78 -11.00 10.59
N THR A 48 13.97 -10.42 10.56
CA THR A 48 14.83 -10.37 9.37
C THR A 48 15.30 -11.78 8.96
N ASP A 49 15.70 -12.60 9.93
CA ASP A 49 16.12 -13.99 9.68
C ASP A 49 14.96 -14.86 9.16
N ARG A 50 13.75 -14.69 9.72
CA ARG A 50 12.54 -15.38 9.25
C ARG A 50 12.15 -14.94 7.84
N LEU A 51 12.17 -13.63 7.57
CA LEU A 51 11.93 -13.08 6.23
C LEU A 51 12.94 -13.62 5.21
N SER A 52 14.22 -13.68 5.57
CA SER A 52 15.26 -14.21 4.68
C SER A 52 15.00 -15.66 4.28
N LYS A 53 14.58 -16.49 5.25
CA LYS A 53 14.24 -17.91 5.00
C LYS A 53 13.00 -18.05 4.12
N VAL A 54 11.92 -17.33 4.45
CA VAL A 54 10.65 -17.38 3.71
C VAL A 54 10.81 -16.90 2.27
N LEU A 55 11.61 -15.84 2.06
CA LEU A 55 11.78 -15.20 0.76
C LEU A 55 12.98 -15.72 -0.04
N ASN A 56 13.76 -16.67 0.53
CA ASN A 56 15.06 -17.08 0.00
C ASN A 56 15.93 -15.86 -0.39
N ALA A 57 15.96 -14.88 0.51
CA ALA A 57 16.53 -13.56 0.25
C ALA A 57 17.87 -13.36 0.97
N SER A 58 18.77 -12.58 0.36
CA SER A 58 20.00 -12.15 1.02
C SER A 58 19.76 -10.94 1.90
N ILE A 59 20.34 -10.92 3.10
CA ILE A 59 20.27 -9.79 4.03
C ILE A 59 21.46 -8.86 3.78
N LEU A 60 21.20 -7.56 3.78
CA LEU A 60 22.19 -6.50 3.83
C LEU A 60 21.93 -5.67 5.10
N ASP A 61 22.81 -5.85 6.09
CA ASP A 61 22.75 -5.13 7.36
C ASP A 61 23.16 -3.67 7.20
N ASP A 62 22.56 -2.78 8.00
CA ASP A 62 22.84 -1.33 8.05
C ASP A 62 22.81 -0.66 6.66
N SER A 63 21.92 -1.12 5.79
CA SER A 63 21.91 -0.76 4.37
C SER A 63 20.59 -0.17 3.88
N VAL A 64 19.74 0.26 4.80
CA VAL A 64 18.39 0.77 4.51
C VAL A 64 18.47 1.90 3.46
N PRO A 65 17.81 1.76 2.30
CA PRO A 65 17.85 2.75 1.24
C PRO A 65 17.06 4.03 1.60
N PRO A 66 17.10 5.08 0.76
CA PRO A 66 16.29 6.28 0.96
C PRO A 66 14.81 5.98 0.72
N THR A 67 14.10 5.52 1.76
CA THR A 67 12.68 5.16 1.70
C THR A 67 11.92 5.72 2.91
N SER A 68 10.62 5.46 3.01
CA SER A 68 9.79 6.01 4.09
C SER A 68 10.20 5.51 5.48
N VAL A 69 10.81 4.31 5.56
CA VAL A 69 11.45 3.76 6.75
C VAL A 69 12.48 4.72 7.39
N GLN A 70 13.19 5.54 6.61
CA GLN A 70 14.18 6.47 7.17
C GLN A 70 13.56 7.45 8.19
N SER A 71 12.33 7.91 7.95
CA SER A 71 11.63 8.78 8.91
C SER A 71 11.26 8.07 10.20
N PHE A 72 11.07 6.75 10.17
CA PHE A 72 10.86 5.95 11.38
C PHE A 72 12.16 5.78 12.14
N LEU A 73 13.26 5.47 11.46
CA LEU A 73 14.58 5.31 12.07
C LEU A 73 15.09 6.61 12.68
N GLU A 74 14.85 7.75 12.03
CA GLU A 74 15.16 9.07 12.60
C GLU A 74 14.39 9.32 13.90
N ALA A 75 13.14 8.85 13.97
CA ALA A 75 12.30 9.03 15.15
C ALA A 75 12.55 7.99 16.26
N ARG A 76 12.94 6.77 15.90
CA ARG A 76 13.24 5.65 16.79
C ARG A 76 14.32 4.76 16.15
N PRO A 77 15.61 5.03 16.42
CA PRO A 77 16.72 4.29 15.79
C PRO A 77 16.76 2.79 16.14
N SER A 78 16.17 2.39 17.27
CA SER A 78 16.09 1.00 17.72
C SER A 78 14.92 0.21 17.12
N LEU A 79 14.13 0.81 16.21
CA LEU A 79 13.02 0.12 15.57
C LEU A 79 13.56 -0.89 14.54
N THR A 80 13.06 -2.12 14.62
CA THR A 80 13.28 -3.14 13.58
C THR A 80 12.64 -2.67 12.28
N THR A 81 13.43 -2.51 11.24
CA THR A 81 12.93 -2.13 9.92
C THR A 81 13.57 -2.98 8.83
N VAL A 82 12.75 -3.42 7.88
CA VAL A 82 13.20 -4.24 6.74
C VAL A 82 12.61 -3.67 5.46
N VAL A 83 13.48 -3.31 4.52
CA VAL A 83 13.08 -2.93 3.17
C VAL A 83 13.33 -4.09 2.22
N ILE A 84 12.26 -4.62 1.63
CA ILE A 84 12.28 -5.74 0.71
C ILE A 84 12.39 -5.20 -0.72
N THR A 85 13.48 -5.52 -1.40
CA THR A 85 13.80 -5.00 -2.74
C THR A 85 14.28 -6.10 -3.68
N ASN A 86 14.43 -5.78 -4.97
CA ASN A 86 15.12 -6.66 -5.93
C ASN A 86 16.59 -6.26 -6.18
N HIS A 87 17.15 -5.32 -5.40
CA HIS A 87 18.44 -4.71 -5.69
C HIS A 87 19.33 -4.61 -4.44
N GLY A 88 20.64 -4.53 -4.63
CA GLY A 88 21.60 -4.28 -3.54
C GLY A 88 21.94 -2.79 -3.45
N LYS A 89 23.19 -2.44 -3.76
CA LYS A 89 23.65 -1.03 -3.72
C LYS A 89 23.15 -0.16 -4.88
N LYS A 90 22.83 -0.76 -6.04
CA LYS A 90 22.42 -0.06 -7.25
C LYS A 90 21.06 -0.55 -7.69
N LEU A 91 20.15 0.37 -8.00
CA LEU A 91 18.84 0.07 -8.57
C LEU A 91 18.99 -0.75 -9.86
N LYS A 92 18.10 -1.74 -10.02
CA LYS A 92 17.96 -2.46 -11.30
C LYS A 92 17.11 -1.70 -12.30
N ASN A 93 16.13 -0.93 -11.81
CA ASN A 93 15.28 -0.09 -12.64
C ASN A 93 16.11 1.04 -13.27
N ARG A 94 16.25 0.99 -14.60
CA ARG A 94 17.02 1.97 -15.37
C ARG A 94 16.29 3.30 -15.54
N TYR A 95 14.97 3.27 -15.41
CA TYR A 95 14.09 4.40 -15.67
C TYR A 95 13.43 4.91 -14.38
N TYR A 96 14.03 4.69 -13.21
CA TYR A 96 13.47 5.10 -11.92
C TYR A 96 12.94 6.55 -11.94
N ASN A 97 11.64 6.73 -11.67
CA ASN A 97 10.91 8.01 -11.71
C ASN A 97 10.95 8.75 -13.07
N ASN A 98 11.17 8.04 -14.16
CA ASN A 98 11.15 8.56 -15.53
C ASN A 98 9.80 8.25 -16.22
N ILE A 99 9.53 8.92 -17.33
CA ILE A 99 8.37 8.63 -18.19
C ILE A 99 8.42 7.22 -18.82
N LEU A 100 9.62 6.63 -18.90
CA LEU A 100 9.83 5.25 -19.37
C LEU A 100 9.73 4.20 -18.25
N ASP A 101 9.35 4.60 -17.03
CA ASP A 101 9.05 3.67 -15.93
C ASP A 101 7.61 3.17 -16.03
N ASP A 102 7.35 2.41 -17.09
CA ASP A 102 6.01 2.01 -17.51
C ASP A 102 5.83 0.49 -17.51
N GLY A 103 4.67 0.03 -17.99
CA GLY A 103 4.37 -1.39 -18.11
C GLY A 103 5.33 -2.15 -19.03
N GLU A 104 5.94 -1.49 -20.03
CA GLU A 104 6.91 -2.12 -20.92
C GLU A 104 8.23 -2.37 -20.18
N ASN A 105 8.72 -1.41 -19.40
CA ASN A 105 9.91 -1.58 -18.55
C ASN A 105 9.75 -2.70 -17.51
N LEU A 106 8.51 -2.94 -17.05
CA LEU A 106 8.18 -4.02 -16.13
C LEU A 106 8.00 -5.38 -16.82
N ASP A 107 8.13 -5.46 -18.15
CA ASP A 107 7.73 -6.61 -18.98
C ASP A 107 6.31 -7.10 -18.64
N PHE A 108 5.40 -6.17 -18.35
CA PHE A 108 4.04 -6.51 -17.97
C PHE A 108 3.26 -7.01 -19.18
N ASN A 109 2.82 -8.26 -19.09
CA ASN A 109 1.87 -8.81 -20.03
C ASN A 109 0.69 -9.39 -19.26
N ARG A 110 -0.51 -8.83 -19.46
CA ARG A 110 -1.75 -9.30 -18.82
C ARG A 110 -2.01 -10.80 -19.05
N TYR A 111 -1.50 -11.36 -20.15
CA TYR A 111 -1.69 -12.76 -20.55
C TYR A 111 -0.48 -13.63 -20.21
N THR A 112 0.65 -13.06 -19.80
CA THR A 112 1.83 -13.82 -19.40
C THR A 112 2.16 -13.50 -17.96
N ILE A 113 1.92 -14.49 -17.12
CA ILE A 113 1.99 -14.37 -15.67
C ILE A 113 3.47 -14.16 -15.28
N CYS A 114 3.92 -12.91 -15.21
CA CYS A 114 5.32 -12.57 -14.90
C CYS A 114 5.49 -11.98 -13.49
N LEU A 115 4.39 -11.82 -12.74
CA LEU A 115 4.38 -11.29 -11.38
C LEU A 115 4.25 -12.32 -10.25
N PHE A 116 4.13 -13.62 -10.56
CA PHE A 116 4.03 -14.72 -9.58
C PHE A 116 4.98 -14.58 -8.38
N ILE A 117 6.19 -14.07 -8.62
CA ILE A 117 7.24 -13.94 -7.61
C ILE A 117 6.83 -12.94 -6.52
N ILE A 118 6.23 -11.80 -6.86
CA ILE A 118 5.90 -10.73 -5.89
C ILE A 118 4.68 -11.12 -5.02
N GLU A 119 3.75 -11.86 -5.60
CA GLU A 119 2.45 -12.20 -4.99
C GLU A 119 2.59 -13.20 -3.85
N ILE A 120 3.36 -14.27 -4.10
CA ILE A 120 3.72 -15.27 -3.10
C ILE A 120 4.41 -14.58 -1.92
N PHE A 121 5.31 -13.63 -2.19
CA PHE A 121 6.05 -12.95 -1.14
C PHE A 121 5.17 -12.13 -0.21
N VAL A 122 4.24 -11.33 -0.72
CA VAL A 122 3.38 -10.50 0.15
C VAL A 122 2.50 -11.38 1.04
N TYR A 123 1.93 -12.46 0.49
CA TYR A 123 1.13 -13.40 1.28
C TYR A 123 1.95 -14.06 2.39
N HIS A 124 3.12 -14.63 2.06
CA HIS A 124 3.96 -15.31 3.03
C HIS A 124 4.52 -14.36 4.10
N VAL A 125 4.84 -13.11 3.72
CA VAL A 125 5.27 -12.07 4.66
C VAL A 125 4.15 -11.74 5.64
N LEU A 126 2.95 -11.49 5.15
CA LEU A 126 1.80 -11.14 6.00
C LEU A 126 1.41 -12.30 6.93
N GLU A 127 1.33 -13.53 6.42
CA GLU A 127 1.05 -14.70 7.25
C GLU A 127 2.10 -14.83 8.35
N MET A 128 3.39 -14.73 7.99
CA MET A 128 4.49 -14.85 8.94
C MET A 128 4.51 -13.77 10.03
N ILE A 129 4.13 -12.54 9.70
CA ILE A 129 4.00 -11.43 10.66
C ILE A 129 2.80 -11.66 11.59
N VAL A 130 1.67 -12.13 11.05
CA VAL A 130 0.41 -12.24 11.79
C VAL A 130 0.37 -13.49 12.67
N THR A 131 0.75 -14.66 12.13
CA THR A 131 0.64 -15.95 12.82
C THR A 131 1.89 -16.30 13.60
N GLY A 132 3.04 -15.75 13.24
CA GLY A 132 4.32 -16.19 13.79
C GLY A 132 4.87 -17.47 13.13
N GLU A 133 4.17 -18.05 12.16
CA GLU A 133 4.55 -19.31 11.50
C GLU A 133 4.86 -19.09 10.01
N SER A 134 5.62 -20.01 9.42
CA SER A 134 5.81 -20.02 7.95
C SER A 134 4.53 -20.52 7.29
N ALA A 135 4.02 -19.76 6.31
CA ALA A 135 2.90 -20.17 5.47
C ALA A 135 3.10 -21.60 4.93
N PRO A 136 2.04 -22.45 4.92
CA PRO A 136 2.12 -23.74 4.27
C PRO A 136 2.43 -23.54 2.78
N GLN A 137 3.42 -24.29 2.25
CA GLN A 137 3.89 -24.19 0.86
C GLN A 137 2.80 -24.43 -0.19
N SER A 138 1.62 -24.92 0.21
CA SER A 138 0.52 -25.31 -0.65
C SER A 138 -0.84 -24.90 -0.06
N ALA A 139 -0.99 -23.66 0.40
CA ALA A 139 -2.34 -23.14 0.61
C ALA A 139 -3.03 -23.01 -0.76
N ASP A 140 -4.05 -23.82 -1.02
CA ASP A 140 -5.00 -23.61 -2.13
C ASP A 140 -5.64 -22.23 -1.92
N LEU A 141 -5.06 -21.19 -2.54
CA LEU A 141 -5.58 -19.84 -2.46
C LEU A 141 -6.96 -19.80 -3.18
N PRO A 142 -8.04 -19.25 -2.57
CA PRO A 142 -9.42 -19.40 -3.08
C PRO A 142 -9.77 -18.67 -4.39
N ILE A 143 -8.79 -18.06 -5.04
CA ILE A 143 -8.82 -17.41 -6.36
C ILE A 143 -7.36 -17.58 -6.84
N PRO A 144 -7.04 -17.71 -8.14
CA PRO A 144 -5.66 -17.51 -8.55
C PRO A 144 -5.27 -16.09 -8.12
N LEU A 145 -4.51 -15.95 -7.03
CA LEU A 145 -4.05 -14.66 -6.50
C LEU A 145 -3.38 -13.84 -7.60
N GLU A 146 -2.80 -14.55 -8.56
CA GLU A 146 -2.30 -14.13 -9.86
C GLU A 146 -3.30 -13.33 -10.68
N ASP A 147 -4.53 -13.83 -10.85
CA ASP A 147 -5.57 -13.11 -11.58
C ASP A 147 -5.97 -11.84 -10.83
N LEU A 148 -6.00 -11.89 -9.49
CA LEU A 148 -6.31 -10.71 -8.71
C LEU A 148 -5.24 -9.64 -8.89
N VAL A 149 -3.96 -9.98 -8.70
CA VAL A 149 -2.86 -9.02 -8.77
C VAL A 149 -2.59 -8.57 -10.20
N THR A 150 -2.69 -9.44 -11.19
CA THR A 150 -2.59 -9.08 -12.62
C THR A 150 -3.68 -8.07 -13.01
N GLU A 151 -4.93 -8.32 -12.62
CA GLU A 151 -6.04 -7.41 -12.91
C GLU A 151 -5.93 -6.10 -12.12
N MET A 152 -5.43 -6.13 -10.87
CA MET A 152 -5.13 -4.92 -10.11
C MET A 152 -4.04 -4.12 -10.78
N LEU A 153 -2.93 -4.76 -11.17
CA LEU A 153 -1.80 -4.08 -11.79
C LEU A 153 -2.20 -3.45 -13.12
N TYR A 154 -2.95 -4.17 -13.97
CA TYR A 154 -3.53 -3.63 -15.20
C TYR A 154 -4.22 -2.27 -15.00
N CYS A 155 -4.97 -2.12 -13.89
CA CYS A 155 -5.66 -0.87 -13.57
C CYS A 155 -4.71 0.32 -13.33
N TYR A 156 -3.50 0.06 -12.81
CA TYR A 156 -2.51 1.10 -12.52
C TYR A 156 -1.59 1.41 -13.69
N ILE A 157 -1.16 0.39 -14.46
CA ILE A 157 -0.09 0.56 -15.47
C ILE A 157 -0.58 0.54 -16.92
N GLN A 158 -1.86 0.23 -17.16
CA GLN A 158 -2.44 0.28 -18.49
C GLN A 158 -3.64 1.22 -18.59
N SER A 159 -4.69 0.97 -17.80
CA SER A 159 -5.87 1.84 -17.85
C SER A 159 -6.67 1.80 -16.56
N ALA A 160 -6.94 2.99 -16.02
CA ALA A 160 -7.85 3.13 -14.88
C ALA A 160 -9.29 2.71 -15.21
N LYS A 161 -9.65 2.64 -16.50
CA LYS A 161 -10.95 2.12 -16.95
C LYS A 161 -10.93 0.59 -16.98
N CYS A 162 -10.83 0.00 -15.80
CA CYS A 162 -10.74 -1.44 -15.60
C CYS A 162 -11.89 -1.97 -14.71
N THR A 163 -12.13 -3.28 -14.76
CA THR A 163 -13.19 -3.94 -13.98
C THR A 163 -13.06 -3.73 -12.47
N ARG A 164 -11.83 -3.78 -11.93
CA ARG A 164 -11.60 -3.66 -10.47
C ARG A 164 -11.92 -2.26 -9.96
N PHE A 165 -11.46 -1.22 -10.65
CA PHE A 165 -11.80 0.16 -10.29
C PHE A 165 -13.28 0.46 -10.53
N HIS A 166 -13.89 -0.08 -11.59
CA HIS A 166 -15.34 0.05 -11.77
C HIS A 166 -16.13 -0.58 -10.63
N ALA A 167 -15.74 -1.77 -10.17
CA ALA A 167 -16.38 -2.44 -9.05
C ALA A 167 -16.18 -1.71 -7.71
N ALA A 168 -15.04 -1.05 -7.52
CA ALA A 168 -14.69 -0.35 -6.30
C ALA A 168 -15.26 1.09 -6.22
N SER A 169 -15.51 1.71 -7.38
CA SER A 169 -16.13 3.03 -7.46
C SER A 169 -17.65 2.97 -7.29
N THR A 170 -18.29 4.12 -7.11
CA THR A 170 -19.76 4.21 -7.09
C THR A 170 -20.37 3.79 -8.43
N SER A 171 -21.61 3.29 -8.41
CA SER A 171 -22.33 2.95 -9.63
C SER A 171 -22.38 4.13 -10.61
N GLY A 172 -22.15 3.88 -11.90
CA GLY A 172 -22.08 4.91 -12.94
C GLY A 172 -20.84 5.81 -12.92
N ALA A 173 -19.83 5.54 -12.09
CA ALA A 173 -18.59 6.31 -12.08
C ALA A 173 -17.89 6.32 -13.45
N LYS A 174 -17.53 7.53 -13.90
CA LYS A 174 -16.77 7.73 -15.14
C LYS A 174 -15.28 7.59 -14.86
N LEU A 175 -14.71 6.44 -15.22
CA LEU A 175 -13.28 6.19 -15.09
C LEU A 175 -12.53 6.65 -16.34
N ILE A 176 -11.34 7.20 -16.13
CA ILE A 176 -10.48 7.68 -17.20
C ILE A 176 -9.81 6.51 -17.92
N ASN A 177 -9.82 6.53 -19.25
CA ASN A 177 -9.19 5.47 -20.05
C ASN A 177 -7.71 5.79 -20.32
N GLN A 178 -6.92 5.93 -19.25
CA GLN A 178 -5.48 6.17 -19.32
C GLN A 178 -4.79 5.65 -18.06
N ILE A 179 -3.46 5.60 -18.10
CA ILE A 179 -2.61 5.28 -16.94
C ILE A 179 -2.83 6.34 -15.85
N LEU A 180 -3.00 5.89 -14.60
CA LEU A 180 -3.15 6.82 -13.48
C LEU A 180 -1.80 7.48 -13.15
N PRO A 181 -1.70 8.81 -13.14
CA PRO A 181 -0.49 9.47 -12.69
C PRO A 181 -0.32 9.25 -11.19
N LEU A 182 0.83 8.70 -10.79
CA LEU A 182 1.19 8.50 -9.37
C LEU A 182 1.83 9.73 -8.74
N TYR A 183 1.98 10.82 -9.51
CA TYR A 183 2.43 12.10 -8.98
C TYR A 183 1.45 12.62 -7.92
N VAL A 184 1.97 13.03 -6.77
CA VAL A 184 1.17 13.44 -5.61
C VAL A 184 0.31 14.68 -5.86
N GLY A 185 0.66 15.48 -6.87
CA GLY A 185 -0.09 16.69 -7.21
C GLY A 185 0.10 17.82 -6.19
N VAL A 186 -0.88 18.72 -6.15
CA VAL A 186 -0.94 19.83 -5.20
C VAL A 186 -1.93 19.49 -4.09
N HIS A 187 -1.64 19.89 -2.85
CA HIS A 187 -2.37 19.51 -1.63
C HIS A 187 -3.92 19.58 -1.68
N ARG A 188 -4.51 20.41 -2.54
CA ARG A 188 -5.97 20.59 -2.64
C ARG A 188 -6.60 19.94 -3.88
N ALA A 189 -5.80 19.36 -4.77
CA ALA A 189 -6.30 18.64 -5.92
C ALA A 189 -6.66 17.21 -5.51
N LEU A 190 -7.81 16.72 -6.00
CA LEU A 190 -8.17 15.32 -5.87
C LEU A 190 -7.14 14.47 -6.58
N ASN A 191 -6.53 13.52 -5.86
CA ASN A 191 -5.62 12.55 -6.44
C ASN A 191 -6.40 11.27 -6.78
N ALA A 192 -6.68 11.08 -8.06
CA ALA A 192 -7.47 9.94 -8.55
C ALA A 192 -6.84 8.59 -8.16
N ALA A 193 -5.51 8.48 -8.17
CA ALA A 193 -4.82 7.27 -7.73
C ALA A 193 -5.11 7.00 -6.24
N THR A 194 -4.96 8.01 -5.36
CA THR A 194 -5.27 7.85 -3.94
C THR A 194 -6.72 7.41 -3.70
N THR A 195 -7.69 8.04 -4.36
CA THR A 195 -9.11 7.70 -4.21
C THR A 195 -9.42 6.28 -4.69
N LEU A 196 -8.94 5.91 -5.89
CA LEU A 196 -9.19 4.58 -6.46
C LEU A 196 -8.44 3.48 -5.68
N THR A 197 -7.22 3.74 -5.19
CA THR A 197 -6.50 2.81 -4.31
C THR A 197 -7.28 2.57 -3.02
N GLY A 198 -7.78 3.62 -2.36
CA GLY A 198 -8.53 3.47 -1.11
C GLY A 198 -9.87 2.76 -1.31
N GLN A 199 -10.60 3.08 -2.39
CA GLN A 199 -11.83 2.38 -2.76
C GLN A 199 -11.58 0.90 -3.06
N LEU A 200 -10.55 0.59 -3.84
CA LEU A 200 -10.21 -0.79 -4.16
C LEU A 200 -9.80 -1.58 -2.91
N LEU A 201 -8.98 -0.98 -2.04
CA LEU A 201 -8.62 -1.59 -0.76
C LEU A 201 -9.88 -1.90 0.07
N ALA A 202 -10.83 -0.96 0.12
CA ALA A 202 -12.07 -1.15 0.86
C ALA A 202 -12.94 -2.27 0.26
N LEU A 203 -13.02 -2.41 -1.07
CA LEU A 203 -13.72 -3.52 -1.72
C LEU A 203 -13.08 -4.88 -1.40
N LEU A 204 -11.74 -4.93 -1.34
CA LEU A 204 -10.98 -6.15 -1.13
C LEU A 204 -11.02 -6.62 0.34
N THR A 205 -10.91 -5.70 1.30
CA THR A 205 -10.78 -6.03 2.73
C THR A 205 -12.06 -5.81 3.54
N GLY A 206 -13.01 -5.05 3.02
CA GLY A 206 -14.26 -4.75 3.70
C GLY A 206 -15.25 -5.92 3.72
N GLU A 207 -16.06 -5.94 4.78
CA GLU A 207 -17.21 -6.81 4.92
C GLU A 207 -18.30 -6.40 3.93
N LYS A 208 -18.79 -7.39 3.18
CA LYS A 208 -19.77 -7.23 2.11
C LYS A 208 -21.18 -7.44 2.68
N LEU A 209 -21.98 -6.37 2.71
CA LEU A 209 -23.34 -6.39 3.26
C LEU A 209 -24.36 -6.47 2.12
N SER A 210 -24.54 -7.67 1.55
CA SER A 210 -25.35 -7.91 0.36
C SER A 210 -26.84 -7.58 0.52
N ASP A 211 -27.38 -7.70 1.73
CA ASP A 211 -28.81 -7.46 2.00
C ASP A 211 -29.14 -5.98 2.29
N MET A 212 -28.13 -5.10 2.30
CA MET A 212 -28.30 -3.68 2.61
C MET A 212 -28.46 -2.84 1.34
N ASN A 213 -29.52 -2.04 1.27
CA ASN A 213 -29.72 -1.09 0.16
C ASN A 213 -28.90 0.20 0.32
N GLU A 214 -28.74 0.95 -0.78
CA GLU A 214 -27.96 2.19 -0.85
C GLU A 214 -28.34 3.21 0.23
N THR A 215 -29.64 3.49 0.38
CA THR A 215 -30.15 4.46 1.36
C THR A 215 -29.76 4.07 2.79
N THR A 216 -29.88 2.80 3.14
CA THR A 216 -29.51 2.29 4.48
C THR A 216 -28.00 2.29 4.65
N CYS A 217 -27.25 1.95 3.60
CA CYS A 217 -25.79 2.00 3.58
C CYS A 217 -25.28 3.41 3.93
N HIS A 218 -25.80 4.43 3.25
CA HIS A 218 -25.44 5.82 3.51
C HIS A 218 -25.89 6.32 4.89
N LYS A 219 -27.08 5.91 5.36
CA LYS A 219 -27.56 6.23 6.71
C LYS A 219 -26.61 5.70 7.79
N ASN A 220 -26.02 4.53 7.56
CA ASN A 220 -25.02 3.91 8.44
C ASN A 220 -23.60 4.42 8.20
N ARG A 221 -23.40 5.41 7.30
CA ARG A 221 -22.09 5.97 6.92
C ARG A 221 -21.13 4.91 6.36
N LEU A 222 -21.67 3.90 5.70
CA LEU A 222 -20.92 2.86 4.99
C LEU A 222 -20.71 3.26 3.53
N THR A 223 -19.84 2.52 2.84
CA THR A 223 -19.49 2.84 1.45
C THR A 223 -20.34 2.03 0.48
N TRP A 224 -21.11 2.71 -0.35
CA TRP A 224 -21.82 2.09 -1.48
C TRP A 224 -20.91 2.04 -2.70
N MET A 225 -20.75 0.85 -3.28
CA MET A 225 -19.88 0.60 -4.44
C MET A 225 -20.65 -0.09 -5.56
N GLY A 226 -20.17 0.01 -6.80
CA GLY A 226 -20.80 -0.59 -7.98
C GLY A 226 -20.75 -2.12 -7.98
N GLY A 227 -19.80 -2.72 -7.26
CA GLY A 227 -19.65 -4.17 -7.18
C GLY A 227 -19.23 -4.80 -8.51
N TYR A 228 -18.92 -6.10 -8.47
CA TYR A 228 -18.63 -6.85 -9.70
C TYR A 228 -19.92 -7.06 -10.48
N ASN A 229 -19.84 -7.00 -11.82
CA ASN A 229 -21.02 -7.14 -12.70
C ASN A 229 -22.18 -6.19 -12.37
N PHE A 230 -21.87 -5.00 -11.84
CA PHE A 230 -22.87 -3.99 -11.45
C PHE A 230 -23.89 -4.52 -10.44
N THR A 231 -23.48 -5.43 -9.54
CA THR A 231 -24.37 -5.94 -8.50
C THR A 231 -24.80 -4.86 -7.51
N GLU A 232 -23.97 -3.82 -7.38
CA GLU A 232 -24.02 -2.80 -6.34
C GLU A 232 -23.93 -3.41 -4.92
N ILE A 233 -23.11 -2.83 -4.05
CA ILE A 233 -22.86 -3.46 -2.75
C ILE A 233 -22.51 -2.44 -1.69
N CYS A 234 -23.06 -2.65 -0.50
CA CYS A 234 -22.67 -1.92 0.69
C CYS A 234 -21.45 -2.58 1.33
N ILE A 235 -20.43 -1.77 1.62
CA ILE A 235 -19.17 -2.22 2.19
C ILE A 235 -18.95 -1.55 3.54
N ASN A 236 -18.75 -2.38 4.57
CA ASN A 236 -18.23 -1.97 5.86
C ASN A 236 -16.72 -2.21 5.89
N SER A 237 -15.93 -1.13 5.90
CA SER A 237 -14.47 -1.21 5.78
C SER A 237 -13.78 -0.35 6.81
N THR A 238 -12.56 -0.76 7.13
CA THR A 238 -11.63 -0.07 8.03
C THR A 238 -10.65 0.84 7.28
N VAL A 239 -10.77 0.95 5.95
CA VAL A 239 -9.92 1.86 5.17
C VAL A 239 -10.19 3.30 5.58
N ASN A 240 -9.11 4.04 5.84
CA ASN A 240 -9.17 5.45 6.20
C ASN A 240 -8.12 6.25 5.44
N TYR A 241 -8.38 7.54 5.24
CA TYR A 241 -7.46 8.48 4.62
C TYR A 241 -6.78 9.32 5.69
N SER A 242 -5.47 9.55 5.53
CA SER A 242 -4.72 10.47 6.38
C SER A 242 -4.09 11.58 5.55
N THR A 243 -4.06 12.79 6.12
CA THR A 243 -3.46 13.94 5.44
C THR A 243 -1.94 13.78 5.39
N ALA A 244 -1.39 13.74 4.17
CA ALA A 244 0.04 13.72 3.91
C ALA A 244 0.54 15.11 3.50
N VAL A 245 0.92 15.93 4.49
CA VAL A 245 1.50 17.26 4.29
C VAL A 245 2.77 17.38 5.11
N SER A 246 3.79 18.05 4.56
CA SER A 246 5.01 18.32 5.30
C SER A 246 4.71 19.12 6.58
N PRO A 247 5.24 18.68 7.75
CA PRO A 247 5.07 19.41 9.01
C PRO A 247 5.51 20.88 8.93
N ALA A 248 6.42 21.23 8.02
CA ALA A 248 6.84 22.62 7.81
C ALA A 248 5.67 23.57 7.50
N PHE A 249 4.66 23.11 6.75
CA PHE A 249 3.47 23.91 6.45
C PHE A 249 2.46 23.99 7.61
N ILE A 250 2.56 23.08 8.59
CA ILE A 250 1.69 23.04 9.77
C ILE A 250 2.29 23.87 10.91
N ILE A 251 3.61 23.85 11.05
CA ILE A 251 4.32 24.58 12.10
C ILE A 251 4.37 26.08 11.77
N ASN A 252 4.65 26.43 10.51
CA ASN A 252 4.76 27.84 10.11
C ASN A 252 3.43 28.58 10.12
N SER A 253 2.30 27.91 9.88
CA SER A 253 0.98 28.54 10.02
C SER A 253 0.69 28.95 11.47
N LYS A 254 1.11 28.14 12.45
CA LYS A 254 1.01 28.48 13.88
C LYS A 254 1.95 29.62 14.30
N ALA A 255 3.11 29.75 13.66
CA ALA A 255 4.03 30.86 13.92
C ALA A 255 3.52 32.20 13.36
N GLY A 256 2.83 32.18 12.21
CA GLY A 256 2.22 33.38 11.60
C GLY A 256 1.05 33.96 12.39
N ASP A 257 0.28 33.12 13.09
CA ASP A 257 -0.84 33.57 13.95
C ASP A 257 -0.36 34.23 15.25
N ASN A 258 0.79 33.81 15.79
CA ASN A 258 1.39 34.44 16.97
C ASN A 258 2.09 35.78 16.67
N ALA A 259 2.37 36.09 15.41
CA ALA A 259 2.91 37.39 14.99
C ALA A 259 1.82 38.44 14.70
N ARG A 260 0.53 38.07 14.81
CA ARG A 260 -0.64 38.96 14.61
C ARG A 260 -1.45 39.20 15.89
N ARG A 261 -0.85 39.02 17.07
CA ARG A 261 -1.41 39.44 18.36
C ARG A 261 -0.52 40.47 19.03
#